data_AF-A0A7R9K9G9-F1
#
_entry.id   AF-A0A7R9K9G9-F1
#
_cell.length_a   1.000
_cell.length_b   1.000
_cell.length_c   1.000
_cell.angle_alpha   90.00
_cell.angle_beta   90.00
_cell.angle_gamma   90.00
#
_symmetry.space_group_name_H-M   'P 1'
#
loop_
_entity.id
_entity.type
_entity.pdbx_description
1 polymer ?
#
loop_
_entity_poly.entity_id
_entity_poly.type
_entity_poly.pdbx_seq_one_letter_code
_entity_poly.pdbx_strand_id
1 'polypeptide(L)'
;LVSKYTLEAGVRSLERRLAALCRDVAVKVAEKRLLHKTASSFLPVIIDIVALEDILGPPFYLDNELWSRVGRPGVAVGLAWSTTGAQVMIVEVSKMEGTGELILTGYLGRVMKESAKIALNWVRTAAIEVRAKVR
;
A
#
# COMPACT_ATOMS: atom_id res chain seq x y z
N LEU A 1 9.44 -11.14 1.16
CA LEU A 1 10.29 -10.09 0.55
C LEU A 1 9.50 -9.20 -0.41
N VAL A 2 8.84 -9.75 -1.43
CA VAL A 2 8.07 -8.94 -2.38
C VAL A 2 6.84 -8.30 -1.70
N SER A 3 5.89 -9.08 -1.21
CA SER A 3 4.62 -8.57 -0.67
C SER A 3 4.76 -7.61 0.52
N LYS A 4 5.56 -7.98 1.52
CA LYS A 4 5.63 -7.26 2.80
C LYS A 4 6.66 -6.14 2.88
N TYR A 5 7.60 -6.12 1.95
CA TYR A 5 8.74 -5.21 2.01
C TYR A 5 8.89 -4.38 0.72
N THR A 6 8.32 -4.76 -0.41
CA THR A 6 8.38 -3.95 -1.64
C THR A 6 6.99 -3.54 -2.10
N LEU A 7 6.88 -2.33 -2.62
CA LEU A 7 5.66 -1.84 -3.28
C LEU A 7 6.08 -0.97 -4.47
N GLU A 8 6.34 -1.61 -5.60
CA GLU A 8 6.80 -0.97 -6.83
C GLU A 8 6.39 -1.82 -8.05
N ALA A 9 6.31 -1.19 -9.22
CA ALA A 9 6.11 -1.91 -10.49
C ALA A 9 7.42 -2.57 -10.99
N GLY A 10 8.57 -2.04 -10.59
CA GLY A 10 9.89 -2.56 -10.92
C GLY A 10 10.45 -3.52 -9.87
N VAL A 11 11.78 -3.60 -9.78
CA VAL A 11 12.49 -4.47 -8.81
C VAL A 11 13.65 -3.77 -8.09
N ARG A 12 13.71 -2.43 -8.13
CA ARG A 12 14.82 -1.67 -7.54
C ARG A 12 14.85 -1.76 -6.02
N SER A 13 13.68 -1.67 -5.36
CA SER A 13 13.52 -1.91 -3.93
C SER A 13 13.83 -3.36 -3.57
N LEU A 14 13.38 -4.31 -4.40
CA LEU A 14 13.68 -5.73 -4.21
C LEU A 14 15.18 -6.01 -4.23
N GLU A 15 15.90 -5.47 -5.22
CA GLU A 15 17.35 -5.59 -5.36
C GLU A 15 18.07 -5.02 -4.14
N ARG A 16 17.68 -3.82 -3.67
CA ARG A 16 18.28 -3.21 -2.47
C ARG A 16 18.10 -4.07 -1.22
N ARG A 17 16.94 -4.71 -1.07
CA ARG A 17 16.64 -5.59 0.07
C ARG A 17 17.41 -6.90 -0.01
N LEU A 18 17.50 -7.52 -1.19
CA LEU A 18 18.36 -8.69 -1.41
C LEU A 18 19.82 -8.37 -1.12
N ALA A 19 20.32 -7.22 -1.57
CA ALA A 19 21.69 -6.79 -1.29
C ALA A 19 21.95 -6.59 0.21
N ALA A 20 20.96 -6.10 0.97
CA ALA A 20 21.06 -5.98 2.42
C ALA A 20 21.17 -7.36 3.09
N LEU A 21 20.34 -8.33 2.68
CA LEU A 21 20.42 -9.72 3.16
C LEU A 21 21.77 -10.35 2.84
N CYS A 22 22.26 -10.21 1.61
CA CYS A 22 23.56 -10.73 1.22
C CYS A 22 24.70 -10.12 2.05
N ARG A 23 24.66 -8.81 2.33
CA ARG A 23 25.66 -8.14 3.17
C ARG A 23 25.64 -8.65 4.62
N ASP A 24 24.46 -8.80 5.20
CA ASP A 24 24.33 -9.35 6.56
C ASP A 24 24.88 -10.78 6.66
N VAL A 25 24.52 -11.64 5.71
CA VAL A 25 25.05 -13.01 5.64
C VAL A 25 26.57 -13.00 5.45
N ALA A 26 27.10 -12.13 4.59
CA ALA A 26 28.54 -12.03 4.36
C ALA A 26 29.29 -11.63 5.64
N VAL A 27 28.76 -10.68 6.42
CA VAL A 27 29.32 -10.29 7.72
C VAL A 27 29.32 -11.47 8.69
N LYS A 28 28.17 -12.15 8.86
CA LYS A 28 28.05 -13.32 9.75
C LYS A 28 28.99 -14.46 9.38
N VAL A 29 29.16 -14.73 8.08
CA VAL A 29 30.09 -15.75 7.58
C VAL A 29 31.54 -15.34 7.84
N ALA A 30 31.90 -14.08 7.62
CA ALA A 30 33.24 -13.56 7.88
C ALA A 30 33.60 -13.65 9.36
N GLU A 31 32.72 -13.21 10.26
CA GLU A 31 32.91 -13.30 11.71
C GLU A 31 33.09 -14.74 12.18
N LYS A 32 32.25 -15.67 11.70
CA LYS A 32 32.35 -17.08 12.09
C LYS A 32 33.58 -17.78 11.54
N ARG A 33 34.09 -17.39 10.36
CA ARG A 33 35.37 -17.88 9.83
C ARG A 33 36.56 -17.42 10.67
N LEU A 34 36.49 -16.23 11.28
CA LEU A 34 37.54 -15.77 12.21
C LEU A 34 37.57 -16.61 13.48
N LEU A 35 36.40 -17.06 13.95
CA LEU A 35 36.25 -17.86 15.17
C LEU A 35 36.51 -19.36 14.96
N HIS A 36 36.13 -19.90 13.80
CA HIS A 36 36.28 -21.33 13.46
C HIS A 36 36.99 -21.46 12.11
N LYS A 37 38.20 -22.05 12.12
CA LYS A 37 39.08 -22.24 10.94
C LYS A 37 38.47 -23.06 9.78
N THR A 38 37.26 -23.59 9.93
CA THR A 38 36.62 -24.46 8.93
C THR A 38 35.38 -23.77 8.34
N ALA A 39 35.61 -23.02 7.27
CA ALA A 39 34.59 -22.24 6.55
C ALA A 39 33.43 -23.07 5.95
N SER A 40 33.63 -24.38 5.72
CA SER A 40 32.69 -25.21 4.96
C SER A 40 31.50 -25.74 5.76
N SER A 41 31.53 -25.71 7.10
CA SER A 41 30.45 -26.29 7.92
C SER A 41 29.22 -25.37 8.10
N PHE A 42 29.30 -24.12 7.64
CA PHE A 42 28.29 -23.08 7.92
C PHE A 42 27.41 -22.71 6.72
N LEU A 43 27.60 -23.37 5.57
CA LEU A 43 26.79 -23.17 4.37
C LEU A 43 25.96 -24.43 4.09
N PRO A 44 24.71 -24.29 3.62
CA PRO A 44 24.02 -23.04 3.26
C PRO A 44 23.48 -22.26 4.48
N VAL A 45 23.41 -20.94 4.37
CA VAL A 45 22.65 -20.10 5.32
C VAL A 45 21.21 -20.01 4.84
N ILE A 46 20.28 -20.53 5.64
CA ILE A 46 18.84 -20.47 5.37
C ILE A 46 18.26 -19.26 6.09
N ILE A 47 17.59 -18.37 5.34
CA ILE A 47 16.90 -17.21 5.89
C ILE A 47 15.41 -17.54 5.93
N ASP A 48 14.88 -17.74 7.14
CA ASP A 48 13.45 -17.88 7.37
C ASP A 48 12.80 -16.50 7.63
N ILE A 49 11.51 -16.49 7.99
CA ILE A 49 10.75 -15.25 8.20
C ILE A 49 11.25 -14.50 9.44
N VAL A 50 11.68 -15.21 10.48
CA VAL A 50 12.19 -14.59 11.71
C VAL A 50 13.51 -13.90 11.44
N ALA A 51 14.46 -14.61 10.80
CA ALA A 51 15.73 -14.03 10.40
C ALA A 51 15.55 -12.87 9.41
N LEU A 52 14.53 -12.93 8.54
CA LEU A 52 14.21 -11.84 7.63
C LEU A 52 13.83 -10.56 8.37
N GLU A 53 13.00 -10.67 9.41
CA GLU A 53 12.60 -9.54 10.27
C GLU A 53 13.76 -9.02 11.12
N ASP A 54 14.63 -9.90 11.63
CA ASP A 54 15.83 -9.49 12.36
C ASP A 54 16.78 -8.64 11.49
N ILE A 55 16.88 -8.96 10.19
CA ILE A 55 17.82 -8.29 9.27
C ILE A 55 17.21 -7.03 8.64
N LEU A 56 15.95 -7.11 8.18
CA LEU A 56 15.30 -6.02 7.44
C LEU A 56 14.38 -5.16 8.30
N GLY A 57 14.16 -5.54 9.55
CA GLY A 57 13.17 -4.94 10.43
C GLY A 57 11.74 -5.46 10.19
N PRO A 58 10.75 -4.90 10.91
CA PRO A 58 9.36 -5.30 10.77
C PRO A 58 8.84 -5.06 9.34
N PRO A 59 7.84 -5.84 8.88
CA PRO A 59 7.24 -5.67 7.57
C PRO A 59 6.61 -4.28 7.43
N PHE A 60 6.84 -3.64 6.27
CA PHE A 60 6.33 -2.29 5.99
C PHE A 60 4.90 -2.32 5.43
N TYR A 61 4.57 -3.35 4.66
CA TYR A 61 3.27 -3.50 4.02
C TYR A 61 2.56 -4.72 4.61
N LEU A 62 1.42 -4.46 5.23
CA LEU A 62 0.55 -5.50 5.79
C LEU A 62 -0.60 -5.75 4.83
N ASP A 63 -0.81 -7.02 4.47
CA ASP A 63 -1.80 -7.42 3.47
C ASP A 63 -3.24 -6.96 3.82
N ASN A 64 -3.54 -6.68 5.10
CA ASN A 64 -4.88 -6.37 5.58
C ASN A 64 -5.25 -4.88 5.63
N GLU A 65 -4.31 -3.94 5.54
CA GLU A 65 -4.65 -2.52 5.79
C GLU A 65 -5.62 -1.97 4.75
N LEU A 66 -5.39 -2.25 3.47
CA LEU A 66 -6.29 -1.80 2.40
C LEU A 66 -7.67 -2.46 2.52
N TRP A 67 -7.72 -3.79 2.66
CA TRP A 67 -8.98 -4.53 2.71
C TRP A 67 -9.83 -4.23 3.94
N SER A 68 -9.22 -3.91 5.08
CA SER A 68 -9.95 -3.53 6.30
C SER A 68 -10.81 -2.26 6.17
N ARG A 69 -10.52 -1.42 5.17
CA ARG A 69 -11.28 -0.20 4.86
C ARG A 69 -12.35 -0.42 3.80
N VAL A 70 -12.18 -1.44 2.95
CA VAL A 70 -13.13 -1.78 1.89
C VAL A 70 -14.42 -2.31 2.52
N GLY A 71 -15.56 -1.82 2.03
CA GLY A 71 -16.89 -2.20 2.52
C GLY A 71 -17.47 -1.28 3.60
N ARG A 72 -16.70 -0.29 4.09
CA ARG A 72 -17.24 0.77 4.96
C ARG A 72 -18.08 1.75 4.12
N PRO A 73 -19.32 2.08 4.55
CA PRO A 73 -20.11 3.11 3.88
C PRO A 73 -19.33 4.43 3.77
N GLY A 74 -19.36 5.05 2.59
CA GLY A 74 -18.61 6.27 2.31
C GLY A 74 -17.15 6.04 1.90
N VAL A 75 -16.69 4.79 1.80
CA VAL A 75 -15.34 4.45 1.32
C VAL A 75 -15.44 3.73 -0.02
N ALA A 76 -14.68 4.20 -1.01
CA ALA A 76 -14.56 3.56 -2.32
C ALA A 76 -13.08 3.36 -2.69
N VAL A 77 -12.80 2.28 -3.44
CA VAL A 77 -11.47 2.01 -3.99
C VAL A 77 -11.41 2.56 -5.40
N GLY A 78 -10.48 3.48 -5.64
CA GLY A 78 -10.13 4.01 -6.94
C GLY A 78 -8.78 3.49 -7.43
N LEU A 79 -8.56 3.56 -8.73
CA LEU A 79 -7.26 3.35 -9.35
C LEU A 79 -6.76 4.67 -9.89
N ALA A 80 -5.59 5.10 -9.42
CA ALA A 80 -4.90 6.28 -9.91
C ALA A 80 -3.76 5.84 -10.84
N TRP A 81 -3.59 6.57 -11.94
CA TRP A 81 -2.42 6.42 -12.80
C TRP A 81 -1.35 7.43 -12.40
N SER A 82 -0.13 6.96 -12.22
CA SER A 82 1.05 7.80 -12.00
C SER A 82 2.13 7.47 -13.03
N THR A 83 3.17 8.31 -13.11
CA THR A 83 4.32 8.07 -14.00
C THR A 83 5.11 6.81 -13.65
N THR A 84 5.01 6.33 -12.40
CA THR A 84 5.69 5.13 -11.91
C THR A 84 4.79 3.89 -11.89
N GLY A 85 3.55 4.00 -12.36
CA GLY A 85 2.59 2.89 -12.48
C GLY A 85 1.20 3.21 -11.92
N ALA A 86 0.33 2.21 -11.95
CA ALA A 86 -0.99 2.29 -11.34
C ALA A 86 -0.90 2.12 -9.82
N GLN A 87 -1.63 2.94 -9.08
CA GLN A 87 -1.70 2.89 -7.62
C GLN A 87 -3.16 2.78 -7.17
N VAL A 88 -3.41 1.95 -6.17
CA VAL A 88 -4.70 1.88 -5.49
C VAL A 88 -4.84 3.12 -4.60
N MET A 89 -5.97 3.83 -4.72
CA MET A 89 -6.29 5.02 -3.92
C MET A 89 -7.62 4.81 -3.21
N ILE A 90 -7.67 5.16 -1.93
CA ILE A 90 -8.92 5.14 -1.16
C ILE A 90 -9.55 6.52 -1.23
N VAL A 91 -10.81 6.58 -1.67
CA VAL A 91 -11.63 7.79 -1.68
C VAL A 91 -12.63 7.68 -0.55
N GLU A 92 -12.56 8.61 0.40
CA GLU A 92 -13.42 8.63 1.59
C GLU A 92 -14.35 9.85 1.54
N VAL A 93 -15.61 9.62 1.92
CA VAL A 93 -16.66 10.64 2.00
C VAL A 93 -17.39 10.47 3.33
N SER A 94 -17.57 11.57 4.05
CA SER A 94 -18.40 11.62 5.25
C SER A 94 -19.56 12.59 5.05
N LYS A 95 -20.72 12.23 5.57
CA LYS A 95 -21.90 13.11 5.60
C LYS A 95 -21.96 13.76 6.97
N MET A 96 -22.08 15.08 6.99
CA MET A 96 -22.30 15.87 8.20
C MET A 96 -23.61 16.66 8.06
N GLU A 97 -24.22 17.04 9.18
CA GLU A 97 -25.36 17.96 9.17
C GLU A 97 -24.88 19.35 8.75
N GLY A 98 -25.66 20.03 7.92
CA GLY A 98 -25.29 21.35 7.41
C GLY A 98 -26.05 21.77 6.16
N THR A 99 -25.50 22.77 5.48
CA THR A 99 -26.12 23.47 4.33
C THR A 99 -26.08 22.71 3.01
N GLY A 100 -25.44 21.53 2.97
CA GLY A 100 -25.31 20.72 1.76
C GLY A 100 -24.14 21.13 0.85
N GLU A 101 -23.16 21.85 1.40
CA GLU A 101 -21.89 22.17 0.73
C GLU A 101 -21.00 20.92 0.57
N LEU A 102 -20.22 20.89 -0.52
CA LEU A 102 -19.21 19.86 -0.78
C LEU A 102 -17.81 20.41 -0.50
N ILE A 103 -17.20 19.94 0.59
CA ILE A 103 -15.83 20.27 0.96
C ILE A 103 -14.89 19.18 0.43
N LEU A 104 -13.88 19.58 -0.36
CA LEU A 104 -12.94 18.67 -1.00
C LEU A 104 -11.53 18.87 -0.45
N THR A 105 -10.94 17.80 0.09
CA THR A 105 -9.60 17.77 0.69
C THR A 105 -8.68 16.79 -0.06
N GLY A 106 -7.39 16.71 0.30
CA GLY A 106 -6.45 15.76 -0.34
C GLY A 106 -5.75 16.30 -1.59
N TYR A 107 -5.54 17.62 -1.69
CA TYR A 107 -4.79 18.27 -2.78
C TYR A 107 -5.29 17.92 -4.20
N LEU A 108 -6.60 17.85 -4.35
CA LEU A 108 -7.23 17.51 -5.63
C LEU A 108 -7.00 18.60 -6.68
N GLY A 109 -6.57 18.19 -7.87
CA GLY A 109 -6.48 19.05 -9.04
C GLY A 109 -7.85 19.55 -9.51
N ARG A 110 -7.86 20.57 -10.37
CA ARG A 110 -9.09 21.21 -10.88
C ARG A 110 -10.07 20.21 -11.50
N VAL A 111 -9.56 19.29 -12.32
CA VAL A 111 -10.35 18.26 -13.01
C VAL A 111 -11.04 17.33 -12.00
N MET A 112 -10.31 16.87 -10.98
CA MET A 112 -10.90 15.97 -9.99
C MET A 112 -11.94 16.66 -9.10
N LYS A 113 -11.73 17.95 -8.79
CA LYS A 113 -12.74 18.77 -8.08
C LYS A 113 -14.02 18.93 -8.91
N GLU A 114 -13.89 19.08 -10.21
CA GLU A 114 -15.03 19.15 -11.13
C GLU A 114 -15.77 17.80 -11.22
N SER A 115 -15.04 16.70 -11.40
CA SER A 115 -15.61 15.36 -11.42
C SER A 115 -16.39 15.03 -10.14
N ALA A 116 -15.88 15.43 -8.97
CA ALA A 116 -16.57 15.23 -7.70
C ALA A 116 -17.91 16.00 -7.63
N LYS A 117 -17.96 17.24 -8.15
CA LYS A 117 -19.20 18.02 -8.24
C LYS A 117 -20.20 17.39 -9.21
N ILE A 118 -19.73 16.91 -10.37
CA ILE A 118 -20.57 16.22 -11.37
C ILE A 118 -21.17 14.95 -10.75
N ALA A 119 -20.36 14.13 -10.08
CA ALA A 119 -20.84 12.92 -9.41
C ALA A 119 -21.90 13.24 -8.35
N LEU A 120 -21.68 14.25 -7.51
CA LEU A 120 -22.67 14.69 -6.51
C LEU A 120 -23.98 15.16 -7.17
N ASN A 121 -23.89 15.93 -8.25
CA ASN A 121 -25.08 16.39 -8.98
C ASN A 121 -25.84 15.22 -9.61
N TRP A 122 -25.13 14.26 -10.21
CA TRP A 122 -25.75 13.06 -10.76
C TRP A 122 -26.49 12.27 -9.67
N VAL A 123 -25.86 12.05 -8.51
CA VAL A 123 -26.50 11.37 -7.38
C VAL A 123 -27.75 12.12 -6.89
N ARG A 124 -27.71 13.46 -6.84
CA ARG A 124 -28.88 14.28 -6.45
C ARG A 124 -30.05 14.08 -7.42
N THR A 125 -29.78 14.06 -8.72
CA THR A 125 -30.82 13.81 -9.74
C THR A 125 -31.33 12.38 -9.70
N ALA A 126 -30.44 11.39 -9.62
CA ALA A 126 -30.79 9.98 -9.57
C ALA A 126 -31.56 9.63 -8.28
N ALA A 127 -31.26 10.26 -7.16
CA ALA A 127 -31.97 10.05 -5.90
C ALA A 127 -33.45 10.46 -6.00
N ILE A 128 -33.78 11.47 -6.81
CA ILE A 128 -35.17 11.86 -7.08
C ILE A 128 -35.88 10.73 -7.84
N GLU A 129 -35.22 10.13 -8.83
CA GLU A 129 -35.78 9.02 -9.62
C GLU A 129 -35.94 7.74 -8.78
N VAL A 130 -34.96 7.40 -7.96
CA VAL A 130 -35.03 6.22 -7.08
C VAL A 130 -36.10 6.41 -6.00
N ARG A 131 -36.24 7.60 -5.41
CA ARG A 131 -37.35 7.89 -4.48
C ARG A 131 -38.72 7.85 -5.16
N ALA A 132 -38.81 8.19 -6.45
CA ALA A 132 -40.06 8.10 -7.22
C ALA A 132 -40.45 6.66 -7.56
N LYS A 133 -39.49 5.73 -7.67
CA LYS A 133 -39.74 4.29 -7.94
C LYS A 133 -40.05 3.45 -6.70
N VAL A 134 -39.84 3.98 -5.50
CA VAL A 134 -40.05 3.28 -4.21
C VAL A 134 -41.37 3.72 -3.52
N ARG A 135 -42.21 4.48 -4.23
CA ARG A 135 -43.61 4.76 -3.85
C ARG A 135 -44.54 3.98 -4.77
#